data_AF-A0AAZ1X592-F1
#
_entry.id   AF-A0AAZ1X592-F1
#
_cell.length_a   1.000
_cell.length_b   1.000
_cell.length_c   1.000
_cell.angle_alpha   90.00
_cell.angle_beta   90.00
_cell.angle_gamma   90.00
#
_symmetry.space_group_name_H-M   'P 1'
#
loop_
_entity.id
_entity.type
_entity.pdbx_description
1 polymer ?
#
loop_
_entity_poly.entity_id
_entity_poly.type
_entity_poly.pdbx_seq_one_letter_code
_entity_poly.pdbx_strand_id
1 'polypeptide(L)' 'MPCGSQSGNMVTLACLATGFNPPAVTFSWTKGSYLWSSSLTDTIHYPAVQKGNVYTGVTQL' A
#
# COMPACT_ATOMS: atom_id res chain seq x y z
N MET A 1 6.02 1.66 10.16
CA MET A 1 5.50 2.82 10.92
C MET A 1 4.35 3.43 10.12
N PRO A 2 3.14 3.62 10.69
CA PRO A 2 2.04 4.31 10.00
C PRO A 2 2.44 5.75 9.63
N CYS A 3 1.83 6.33 8.60
CA CYS A 3 2.10 7.71 8.21
C CYS A 3 1.96 8.68 9.39
N GLY A 4 2.98 9.53 9.60
CA GLY A 4 2.94 10.61 10.60
C GLY A 4 3.87 10.50 11.80
N SER A 5 4.65 9.42 11.97
CA SER A 5 5.51 9.24 13.16
C SER A 5 7.02 9.44 12.94
N GLN A 6 7.47 10.08 11.85
CA GLN A 6 8.91 10.21 11.52
C GLN A 6 9.38 11.65 11.25
N SER A 7 10.66 11.88 11.53
CA SER A 7 11.34 13.18 11.42
C SER A 7 11.34 13.73 9.99
N GLY A 8 11.45 15.06 9.85
CA GLY A 8 11.14 15.83 8.63
C GLY A 8 11.92 15.52 7.35
N ASN A 9 12.80 14.52 7.34
CA ASN A 9 13.54 14.08 6.16
C ASN A 9 13.03 12.75 5.57
N MET A 10 11.95 12.16 6.11
CA MET A 10 11.38 10.91 5.61
C MET A 10 10.04 11.14 4.92
N VAL A 11 9.87 10.54 3.74
CA VAL A 11 8.62 10.55 2.98
C VAL A 11 8.01 9.16 3.03
N THR A 12 6.72 9.11 3.31
CA THR A 12 5.91 7.89 3.26
C THR A 12 5.09 7.90 1.98
N LEU A 13 5.05 6.77 1.27
CA LEU A 13 4.24 6.59 0.08
C LEU A 13 3.05 5.68 0.38
N ALA A 14 1.92 5.91 -0.29
CA ALA A 14 0.75 5.04 -0.20
C ALA A 14 0.22 4.71 -1.60
N CYS A 15 -0.23 3.48 -1.78
CA CYS A 15 -0.92 3.04 -2.99
C CYS A 15 -2.36 2.69 -2.63
N LEU A 16 -3.29 3.37 -3.28
CA LEU A 16 -4.74 3.22 -3.11
C LEU A 16 -5.30 2.51 -4.34
N ALA A 17 -5.81 1.30 -4.14
CA ALA A 17 -6.59 0.57 -5.14
C ALA A 17 -8.08 0.65 -4.80
N THR A 18 -8.93 0.94 -5.76
CA THR A 18 -10.39 1.07 -5.56
C THR A 18 -11.17 0.37 -6.66
N GLY A 19 -12.37 -0.11 -6.36
CA GLY A 19 -13.30 -0.61 -7.38
C GLY A 19 -13.03 -2.05 -7.80
N PHE A 20 -12.17 -2.78 -7.08
CA PHE A 20 -11.88 -4.17 -7.37
C PHE A 20 -12.91 -5.10 -6.70
N ASN A 21 -13.21 -6.21 -7.37
CA ASN A 21 -13.98 -7.35 -6.87
C ASN A 21 -13.56 -8.53 -7.77
N PRO A 22 -13.02 -9.65 -7.23
CA PRO A 22 -12.99 -10.14 -5.84
C PRO A 22 -12.00 -9.39 -4.91
N PRO A 23 -12.06 -9.59 -3.57
CA PRO A 23 -11.26 -8.84 -2.59
C PRO A 23 -9.75 -9.10 -2.60
N ALA A 24 -9.29 -10.11 -3.35
CA ALA A 24 -7.88 -10.49 -3.38
C ALA A 24 -7.12 -9.62 -4.40
N VAL A 25 -6.33 -8.66 -3.90
CA VAL A 25 -5.41 -7.85 -4.71
C VAL A 25 -4.00 -7.92 -4.14
N THR A 26 -3.01 -7.99 -5.04
CA THR A 26 -1.60 -7.98 -4.69
C THR A 26 -1.05 -6.58 -4.90
N PHE A 27 -0.37 -6.04 -3.90
CA PHE A 27 0.35 -4.78 -4.01
C PHE A 27 1.84 -5.04 -4.26
N SER A 28 2.39 -4.33 -5.24
CA SER A 28 3.81 -4.37 -5.57
C SER A 28 4.33 -2.94 -5.71
N TRP A 29 5.47 -2.66 -5.09
CA TRP A 29 6.16 -1.38 -5.21
C TRP A 29 7.36 -1.51 -6.14
N THR A 30 7.56 -0.52 -7.00
CA THR A 30 8.73 -0.43 -7.90
C THR A 30 9.44 0.90 -7.71
N LYS A 31 10.76 0.91 -7.90
CA LYS A 31 11.55 2.13 -8.10
C LYS A 31 12.17 2.07 -9.49
N GLY A 32 11.64 2.92 -10.37
CA GLY A 32 11.91 2.82 -11.80
C GLY A 32 11.39 1.48 -12.33
N SER A 33 12.24 0.75 -13.05
CA SER A 33 11.93 -0.55 -13.64
C SER A 33 12.17 -1.74 -12.70
N TYR A 34 12.66 -1.51 -11.48
CA TYR A 34 13.02 -2.58 -10.53
C TYR A 34 11.96 -2.72 -9.44
N LEU A 35 11.63 -3.96 -9.07
CA LEU A 35 10.85 -4.23 -7.86
C LEU A 35 11.61 -3.67 -6.64
N TRP A 36 10.91 -2.93 -5.80
CA TRP A 36 11.48 -2.36 -4.59
C TRP A 36 11.75 -3.50 -3.59
N SER A 37 13.03 -3.83 -3.38
CA SER A 37 13.46 -4.98 -2.58
C SER A 37 14.18 -4.60 -1.28
N SER A 38 14.15 -3.33 -0.83
CA SER A 38 14.61 -3.01 0.52
C SER A 38 13.54 -3.51 1.49
N SER A 39 13.56 -4.82 1.74
CA SER A 39 12.67 -5.58 2.59
C SER A 39 11.20 -5.13 2.51
N LEU A 40 10.40 -5.83 1.69
CA LEU A 40 8.93 -5.69 1.68
C LEU A 40 8.27 -5.77 3.08
N THR A 41 9.04 -6.15 4.11
CA THR A 41 8.70 -6.03 5.54
C THR A 41 8.39 -4.60 6.00
N ASP A 42 8.85 -3.57 5.29
CA ASP A 42 8.56 -2.18 5.65
C ASP A 42 7.18 -1.73 5.13
N THR A 43 6.51 -2.57 4.33
CA THR A 43 5.17 -2.23 3.82
C THR A 43 4.08 -2.57 4.83
N ILE A 44 3.15 -1.64 5.01
CA ILE A 44 1.94 -1.87 5.81
C ILE A 44 0.80 -2.22 4.85
N HIS A 45 0.14 -3.35 5.11
CA HIS A 45 -1.05 -3.77 4.38
C HIS A 45 -2.28 -3.54 5.25
N TYR A 46 -3.17 -2.65 4.80
CA TYR A 46 -4.44 -2.44 5.46
C TYR A 46 -5.45 -3.47 4.97
N PRO A 47 -6.33 -4.00 5.84
CA PRO A 47 -7.43 -4.84 5.40
C PRO A 47 -8.28 -4.13 4.34
N ALA A 48 -8.68 -4.86 3.30
CA ALA A 48 -9.56 -4.32 2.29
C ALA A 48 -10.94 -3.98 2.90
N VAL A 49 -11.47 -2.82 2.56
CA VAL A 49 -12.79 -2.37 3.01
C VAL A 49 -13.78 -2.49 1.87
N GLN A 50 -14.95 -3.08 2.14
CA GLN A 50 -16.03 -3.20 1.17
C GLN A 50 -16.99 -2.01 1.28
N LYS A 51 -17.37 -1.44 0.13
CA LYS A 51 -18.45 -0.45 0.02
C LYS A 51 -19.37 -0.86 -1.13
N GLY A 52 -20.59 -1.26 -0.82
CA GLY A 52 -21.49 -1.87 -1.82
C GLY A 52 -20.93 -3.20 -2.31
N ASN A 53 -20.75 -3.35 -3.63
CA ASN A 53 -20.20 -4.56 -4.24
C ASN A 53 -18.73 -4.42 -4.70
N VAL A 54 -18.00 -3.43 -4.19
CA VAL A 54 -16.59 -3.23 -4.54
C VAL A 54 -15.74 -3.04 -3.30
N TYR A 55 -14.46 -3.36 -3.43
CA TYR A 55 -13.46 -3.26 -2.39
C TYR A 55 -12.50 -2.10 -2.66
N THR A 56 -11.94 -1.59 -1.58
CA THR A 56 -10.86 -0.61 -1.54
C THR A 56 -9.74 -1.15 -0.68
N GLY A 57 -8.50 -1.04 -1.14
CA GLY A 57 -7.32 -1.56 -0.48
C GLY A 57 -6.22 -0.52 -0.47
N VAL A 58 -5.41 -0.54 0.59
CA VAL A 58 -4.31 0.41 0.78
C VAL A 58 -3.06 -0.35 1.21
N THR A 59 -1.93 0.00 0.61
CA THR A 59 -0.60 -0.34 1.12
C THR A 59 0.19 0.95 1.36
N GLN A 60 1.08 0.93 2.33
CA GLN A 60 1.98 2.04 2.64
C GLN A 60 3.43 1.55 2.63
N LEU A 61 4.34 2.39 2.15
CA LEU A 61 5.79 2.25 2.22
C LEU A 61 6.37 3.40 3.04
#